data_AF-A0A2X2V9M7-F1
#
_entry.id   AF-A0A2X2V9M7-F1
#
_cell.length_a   1.000
_cell.length_b   1.000
_cell.length_c   1.000
_cell.angle_alpha   90.00
_cell.angle_beta   90.00
_cell.angle_gamma   90.00
#
_symmetry.space_group_name_H-M   'P 1'
#
loop_
_entity.id
_entity.type
_entity.pdbx_description
1 polymer ?
#
loop_
_entity_poly.entity_id
_entity_poly.type
_entity_poly.pdbx_seq_one_letter_code
_entity_poly.pdbx_strand_id
1 'polypeptide(L)'
;MLFGLGLSSLPATHREPLVTVFRSISETMFKVTHMVMRYAPVGVFALIAVTVANFGFASLWPLAKLVLLVHFAILFFALVVLGIVARLCGLSVWILIRILKDELILAYSTASSESVLPRIIEKMEAYGAPASITSFVVPTGYSFNLDGSTLYQSIAAIFIAQLYGIDLSLWQEIILVLTLMVTSKGIAGVPGVSFVVLLATLGSVGIPLEGLAFIAGV
;
A
#
# COMPACT_ATOMS: atom_id res chain seq x y z
N MET A 1 20.28 -3.63 3.41
CA MET A 1 20.79 -2.56 4.30
C MET A 1 22.27 -2.69 4.63
N LEU A 2 22.70 -3.74 5.36
CA LEU A 2 24.10 -3.89 5.78
C LEU A 2 25.10 -3.80 4.62
N PHE A 3 24.77 -4.42 3.48
CA PHE A 3 25.57 -4.33 2.25
C PHE A 3 25.69 -2.90 1.70
N GLY A 4 24.59 -2.12 1.71
CA GLY A 4 24.59 -0.73 1.25
C GLY A 4 25.40 0.19 2.16
N LEU A 5 25.28 0.01 3.49
CA LEU A 5 26.09 0.72 4.48
C LEU A 5 27.59 0.40 4.31
N GLY A 6 27.92 -0.89 4.16
CA GLY A 6 29.29 -1.31 3.85
C GLY A 6 29.82 -0.69 2.55
N LEU A 7 29.03 -0.72 1.47
CA LEU A 7 29.40 -0.11 0.18
C LEU A 7 29.60 1.41 0.27
N SER A 8 28.79 2.11 1.08
CA SER A 8 28.91 3.55 1.29
C SER A 8 30.20 3.97 2.02
N SER A 9 30.76 3.05 2.83
CA SER A 9 32.00 3.26 3.59
C SER A 9 33.29 3.06 2.76
N LEU A 10 33.17 2.52 1.54
CA LEU A 10 34.31 2.30 0.65
C LEU A 10 34.71 3.56 -0.12
N PRO A 11 35.98 3.68 -0.56
CA PRO A 11 36.43 4.76 -1.43
C PRO A 11 35.62 4.83 -2.73
N ALA A 12 35.45 6.05 -3.26
CA ALA A 12 34.60 6.31 -4.44
C ALA A 12 34.94 5.42 -5.65
N THR A 13 36.22 5.12 -5.87
CA THR A 13 36.70 4.22 -6.93
C THR A 13 36.11 2.81 -6.88
N HIS A 14 35.81 2.29 -5.69
CA HIS A 14 35.21 0.96 -5.53
C HIS A 14 33.68 1.03 -5.38
N ARG A 15 33.17 2.14 -4.85
CA ARG A 15 31.74 2.36 -4.62
C ARG A 15 30.99 2.66 -5.93
N GLU A 16 31.49 3.58 -6.74
CA GLU A 16 30.77 4.10 -7.92
C GLU A 16 30.42 3.05 -8.98
N PRO A 17 31.31 2.09 -9.34
CA PRO A 17 30.97 1.05 -10.31
C PRO A 17 29.77 0.21 -9.84
N LEU A 18 29.77 -0.22 -8.58
CA LEU A 18 28.69 -1.03 -8.00
C LEU A 18 27.39 -0.23 -7.87
N VAL A 19 27.44 1.02 -7.41
CA VAL A 19 26.26 1.89 -7.34
C VAL A 19 25.66 2.10 -8.73
N THR A 20 26.48 2.26 -9.76
CA THR A 20 26.02 2.41 -11.15
C THR A 20 25.31 1.15 -11.64
N VAL A 21 25.85 -0.04 -11.34
CA VAL A 21 25.18 -1.32 -11.65
C VAL A 21 23.82 -1.42 -10.98
N PHE A 22 23.73 -1.16 -9.66
CA PHE A 22 22.46 -1.21 -8.95
C PHE A 22 21.44 -0.19 -9.46
N ARG A 23 21.90 0.99 -9.87
CA ARG A 23 21.05 2.00 -10.50
C ARG A 23 20.48 1.51 -11.84
N SER A 24 21.33 0.96 -12.70
CA SER A 24 20.90 0.37 -13.98
C SER A 24 19.91 -0.78 -13.79
N ILE A 25 20.11 -1.62 -12.78
CA ILE A 25 19.15 -2.69 -12.42
C ILE A 25 17.81 -2.07 -12.00
N SER A 26 17.83 -1.05 -11.14
CA SER A 26 16.61 -0.36 -10.68
C SER A 26 15.84 0.28 -11.84
N GLU A 27 16.54 0.99 -12.73
CA GLU A 27 15.94 1.57 -13.95
C GLU A 27 15.37 0.49 -14.89
N THR A 28 16.06 -0.64 -15.01
CA THR A 28 15.57 -1.79 -15.79
C THR A 28 14.30 -2.36 -15.19
N MET A 29 14.23 -2.52 -13.87
CA MET A 29 13.04 -2.99 -13.18
C MET A 29 11.87 -2.01 -13.34
N PHE A 30 12.10 -0.69 -13.29
CA PHE A 30 11.05 0.28 -13.61
C PHE A 30 10.52 0.12 -15.04
N LYS A 31 11.39 -0.16 -16.01
CA LYS A 31 10.97 -0.47 -17.38
C LYS A 31 10.12 -1.73 -17.45
N VAL A 32 10.51 -2.80 -16.75
CA VAL A 32 9.73 -4.04 -16.66
C VAL A 32 8.35 -3.77 -16.07
N THR A 33 8.26 -3.01 -14.97
CA THR A 33 6.96 -2.64 -14.38
C THR A 33 6.09 -1.87 -15.37
N HIS A 34 6.66 -0.93 -16.12
CA HIS A 34 5.93 -0.21 -17.16
C HIS A 34 5.43 -1.15 -18.29
N MET A 35 6.19 -2.19 -18.64
CA MET A 35 5.75 -3.20 -19.60
C MET A 35 4.56 -3.99 -19.06
N VAL A 36 4.61 -4.43 -17.79
CA VAL A 36 3.50 -5.14 -17.14
C VAL A 36 2.25 -4.25 -17.07
N MET A 37 2.42 -2.98 -16.70
CA MET A 37 1.31 -2.02 -16.60
C MET A 37 0.58 -1.76 -17.92
N ARG A 38 1.23 -1.96 -19.08
CA ARG A 38 0.52 -1.93 -20.37
C ARG A 38 -0.49 -3.06 -20.54
N TYR A 39 -0.27 -4.19 -19.88
CA TYR A 39 -1.19 -5.34 -19.91
C TYR A 39 -2.18 -5.33 -18.74
N ALA A 40 -1.99 -4.48 -17.73
CA ALA A 40 -2.90 -4.34 -16.59
C ALA A 40 -4.37 -4.14 -16.99
N PRO A 41 -4.73 -3.33 -18.02
CA PRO A 41 -6.13 -3.19 -18.44
C PRO A 41 -6.79 -4.51 -18.85
N VAL A 42 -6.03 -5.44 -19.46
CA VAL A 42 -6.53 -6.76 -19.85
C VAL A 42 -6.78 -7.63 -18.62
N GLY A 43 -5.86 -7.59 -17.65
CA GLY A 43 -6.03 -8.30 -16.37
C GLY A 43 -7.23 -7.79 -15.57
N VAL A 44 -7.37 -6.46 -15.44
CA VAL A 44 -8.52 -5.84 -14.78
C VAL A 44 -9.82 -6.17 -15.49
N PHE A 45 -9.85 -6.10 -16.83
CA PHE A 45 -11.02 -6.51 -17.61
C PHE A 45 -11.40 -7.97 -17.35
N ALA A 46 -10.44 -8.88 -17.35
CA ALA A 46 -10.69 -10.30 -17.08
C ALA A 46 -11.25 -10.52 -15.67
N LEU A 47 -10.70 -9.83 -14.67
CA LEU A 47 -11.17 -9.92 -13.29
C LEU A 47 -12.60 -9.37 -13.13
N ILE A 48 -12.89 -8.18 -13.68
CA ILE A 48 -14.25 -7.61 -13.67
C ILE A 48 -15.22 -8.51 -14.43
N ALA A 49 -14.81 -9.08 -15.57
CA ALA A 49 -15.64 -10.01 -16.34
C ALA A 49 -16.01 -11.26 -15.53
N VAL A 50 -15.06 -11.84 -14.77
CA VAL A 50 -15.33 -12.94 -13.85
C VAL A 50 -16.32 -12.52 -12.75
N THR A 51 -16.16 -11.33 -12.17
CA THR A 51 -17.11 -10.82 -11.17
C THR A 51 -18.51 -10.64 -11.75
N VAL A 52 -18.64 -10.04 -12.93
CA VAL A 52 -19.94 -9.86 -13.60
C VAL A 52 -20.55 -11.20 -14.01
N ALA A 53 -19.74 -12.16 -14.45
CA ALA A 53 -20.21 -13.50 -14.82
C ALA A 53 -20.76 -14.29 -13.63
N ASN A 54 -20.13 -14.17 -12.45
CA ASN A 54 -20.55 -14.90 -11.25
C ASN A 54 -21.64 -14.17 -10.45
N PHE A 55 -21.60 -12.84 -10.39
CA PHE A 55 -22.45 -12.03 -9.50
C PHE A 55 -23.40 -11.06 -10.22
N GLY A 56 -23.36 -11.01 -11.56
CA GLY A 56 -24.23 -10.20 -12.40
C GLY A 56 -23.88 -8.71 -12.47
N PHE A 57 -24.48 -7.97 -13.40
CA PHE A 57 -24.21 -6.53 -13.58
C PHE A 57 -24.60 -5.65 -12.38
N ALA A 58 -25.59 -6.07 -11.59
CA ALA A 58 -26.01 -5.35 -10.39
C ALA A 58 -24.90 -5.27 -9.33
N SER A 59 -23.91 -6.18 -9.36
CA SER A 59 -22.75 -6.20 -8.46
C SER A 59 -21.81 -5.00 -8.63
N LEU A 60 -21.79 -4.38 -9.82
CA LEU A 60 -20.90 -3.27 -10.11
C LEU A 60 -21.18 -2.04 -9.25
N TRP A 61 -22.43 -1.84 -8.83
CA TRP A 61 -22.80 -0.68 -8.03
C TRP A 61 -22.25 -0.74 -6.58
N PRO A 62 -22.43 -1.85 -5.82
CA PRO A 62 -21.71 -2.06 -4.57
C PRO A 62 -20.18 -1.93 -4.70
N LEU A 63 -19.59 -2.47 -5.76
CA LEU A 63 -18.14 -2.39 -5.98
C LEU A 63 -17.67 -0.96 -6.26
N ALA A 64 -18.43 -0.19 -7.05
CA ALA A 64 -18.15 1.23 -7.27
C ALA A 64 -18.21 2.01 -5.95
N LYS A 65 -19.21 1.74 -5.08
CA LYS A 65 -19.27 2.33 -3.74
C LYS A 65 -18.04 1.97 -2.91
N LEU A 66 -17.61 0.71 -2.93
CA LEU A 66 -16.41 0.26 -2.22
C LEU A 66 -15.17 1.03 -2.69
N VAL A 67 -14.92 1.06 -4.01
CA VAL A 67 -13.76 1.75 -4.60
C VAL A 67 -13.77 3.23 -4.23
N LEU A 68 -14.91 3.91 -4.37
CA LEU A 68 -15.04 5.33 -4.03
C LEU A 68 -14.83 5.59 -2.55
N LEU A 69 -15.38 4.73 -1.68
CA LEU A 69 -15.23 4.85 -0.22
C LEU A 69 -13.77 4.67 0.20
N VAL A 70 -13.07 3.67 -0.36
CA VAL A 70 -11.65 3.43 -0.07
C VAL A 70 -10.80 4.62 -0.51
N HIS A 71 -11.00 5.14 -1.74
CA HIS A 71 -10.26 6.30 -2.22
C HIS A 71 -10.54 7.54 -1.37
N PHE A 72 -11.80 7.77 -1.01
CA PHE A 72 -12.17 8.86 -0.11
C PHE A 72 -11.51 8.71 1.26
N ALA A 73 -11.55 7.53 1.86
CA ALA A 73 -10.95 7.27 3.17
C ALA A 73 -9.43 7.47 3.16
N ILE A 74 -8.74 7.00 2.12
CA ILE A 74 -7.29 7.20 1.95
C ILE A 74 -6.96 8.68 1.79
N LEU A 75 -7.70 9.41 0.93
CA LEU A 75 -7.49 10.85 0.74
C LEU A 75 -7.78 11.64 2.03
N PHE A 76 -8.85 11.30 2.74
CA PHE A 76 -9.19 11.90 4.01
C PHE A 76 -8.10 11.65 5.05
N PHE A 77 -7.64 10.42 5.20
CA PHE A 77 -6.56 10.06 6.11
C PHE A 77 -5.26 10.80 5.76
N ALA A 78 -4.87 10.79 4.48
CA ALA A 78 -3.63 11.42 4.03
C ALA A 78 -3.64 12.95 4.14
N LEU A 79 -4.76 13.62 3.85
CA LEU A 79 -4.81 15.09 3.84
C LEU A 79 -5.23 15.67 5.19
N VAL A 80 -6.13 15.02 5.91
CA VAL A 80 -6.69 15.52 7.17
C VAL A 80 -5.89 14.97 8.34
N VAL A 81 -5.82 13.65 8.51
CA VAL A 81 -5.17 13.04 9.68
C VAL A 81 -3.66 13.29 9.64
N LEU A 82 -2.98 12.87 8.57
CA LEU A 82 -1.56 13.14 8.42
C LEU A 82 -1.26 14.64 8.24
N GLY A 83 -2.21 15.42 7.69
CA GLY A 83 -2.08 16.87 7.59
C GLY A 83 -2.07 17.57 8.95
N ILE A 84 -2.94 17.15 9.87
CA ILE A 84 -2.94 17.64 11.26
C ILE A 84 -1.63 17.25 11.94
N VAL A 85 -1.20 15.98 11.82
CA VAL A 85 0.06 15.50 12.40
C VAL A 85 1.25 16.29 11.86
N ALA A 86 1.34 16.49 10.55
CA ALA A 86 2.40 17.29 9.93
C ALA A 86 2.42 18.72 10.50
N ARG A 87 1.24 19.35 10.64
CA ARG A 87 1.11 20.69 11.19
C ARG A 87 1.54 20.79 12.65
N LEU A 88 1.24 19.77 13.47
CA LEU A 88 1.71 19.68 14.85
C LEU A 88 3.25 19.57 14.93
N CYS A 89 3.88 18.95 13.93
CA CYS A 89 5.33 18.89 13.79
C CYS A 89 5.96 20.13 13.12
N GLY A 90 5.18 21.18 12.84
CA GLY A 90 5.67 22.39 12.16
C GLY A 90 5.93 22.21 10.65
N LEU A 91 5.40 21.14 10.05
CA LEU A 91 5.54 20.81 8.63
C LEU A 91 4.22 21.05 7.89
N SER A 92 4.32 21.23 6.57
CA SER A 92 3.15 21.29 5.69
C SER A 92 3.04 20.00 4.88
N VAL A 93 1.90 19.33 4.95
CA VAL A 93 1.62 18.13 4.15
C VAL A 93 1.71 18.41 2.65
N TRP A 94 1.37 19.63 2.22
CA TRP A 94 1.47 20.04 0.82
C TRP A 94 2.91 20.12 0.33
N ILE A 95 3.85 20.51 1.21
CA ILE A 95 5.28 20.51 0.88
C ILE A 95 5.77 19.06 0.71
N LEU A 96 5.38 18.17 1.63
CA LEU A 96 5.72 16.75 1.54
C LEU A 96 5.18 16.11 0.26
N ILE A 97 3.91 16.35 -0.09
CA ILE A 97 3.31 15.87 -1.34
C ILE A 97 4.07 16.41 -2.56
N ARG A 98 4.48 17.68 -2.54
CA ARG A 98 5.23 18.28 -3.65
C ARG A 98 6.62 17.66 -3.83
N ILE A 99 7.30 17.36 -2.73
CA ILE A 99 8.62 16.70 -2.74
C ILE A 99 8.50 15.26 -3.24
N LEU A 100 7.50 14.53 -2.75
CA LEU A 100 7.29 13.10 -3.00
C LEU A 100 6.38 12.80 -4.19
N LYS A 101 6.02 13.80 -5.00
CA LYS A 101 5.01 13.65 -6.08
C LYS A 101 5.33 12.47 -7.01
N ASP A 102 6.58 12.36 -7.45
CA ASP A 102 6.99 11.31 -8.39
C ASP A 102 6.91 9.92 -7.76
N GLU A 103 7.25 9.81 -6.47
CA GLU A 103 7.21 8.57 -5.70
C GLU A 103 5.76 8.17 -5.42
N LEU A 104 4.88 9.12 -5.10
CA LEU A 104 3.45 8.85 -4.93
C LEU A 104 2.82 8.35 -6.23
N ILE A 105 3.11 8.99 -7.36
CA ILE A 105 2.62 8.56 -8.68
C ILE A 105 3.20 7.19 -9.05
N LEU A 106 4.50 6.98 -8.81
CA LEU A 106 5.15 5.71 -9.13
C LEU A 106 4.59 4.59 -8.27
N ALA A 107 4.51 4.74 -6.94
CA ALA A 107 3.96 3.72 -6.05
C ALA A 107 2.50 3.38 -6.37
N TYR A 108 1.68 4.38 -6.72
CA TYR A 108 0.31 4.17 -7.17
C TYR A 108 0.26 3.38 -8.49
N SER A 109 1.12 3.75 -9.45
CA SER A 109 1.14 3.13 -10.77
C SER A 109 1.74 1.72 -10.77
N THR A 110 2.68 1.43 -9.87
CA THR A 110 3.33 0.11 -9.76
C THR A 110 2.63 -0.82 -8.77
N ALA A 111 1.65 -0.30 -8.02
CA ALA A 111 1.04 -0.97 -6.87
C ALA A 111 2.08 -1.51 -5.86
N SER A 112 3.25 -0.85 -5.76
CA SER A 112 4.36 -1.30 -4.92
C SER A 112 5.06 -0.14 -4.22
N SER A 113 4.95 -0.12 -2.90
CA SER A 113 5.65 0.85 -2.03
C SER A 113 7.17 0.57 -1.96
N GLU A 114 7.61 -0.65 -2.26
CA GLU A 114 9.04 -1.02 -2.29
C GLU A 114 9.79 -0.29 -3.41
N SER A 115 9.11 -0.11 -4.54
CA SER A 115 9.68 0.49 -5.74
C SER A 115 10.18 1.93 -5.54
N VAL A 116 9.70 2.61 -4.50
CA VAL A 116 10.03 4.00 -4.20
C VAL A 116 10.85 4.18 -2.92
N LEU A 117 11.06 3.12 -2.15
CA LEU A 117 11.70 3.20 -0.84
C LEU A 117 13.08 3.87 -0.87
N PRO A 118 14.02 3.50 -1.79
CA PRO A 118 15.33 4.17 -1.85
C PRO A 118 15.21 5.66 -2.19
N ARG A 119 14.30 6.02 -3.10
CA ARG A 119 14.09 7.40 -3.54
C ARG A 119 13.52 8.27 -2.43
N ILE A 120 12.65 7.73 -1.58
CA ILE A 120 12.13 8.44 -0.41
C ILE A 120 13.25 8.76 0.57
N ILE A 121 14.17 7.81 0.84
CA ILE A 121 15.31 8.04 1.74
C ILE A 121 16.18 9.21 1.21
N GLU A 122 16.57 9.15 -0.06
CA GLU A 122 17.38 10.20 -0.69
C GLU A 122 16.68 11.57 -0.67
N LYS A 123 15.38 11.63 -1.00
CA LYS A 123 14.62 12.89 -0.99
C LYS A 123 14.42 13.46 0.41
N MET A 124 14.25 12.62 1.43
CA MET A 124 14.10 13.09 2.81
C MET A 124 15.44 13.59 3.37
N GLU A 125 16.56 12.93 3.04
CA GLU A 125 17.90 13.43 3.38
C GLU A 125 18.19 14.77 2.69
N ALA A 126 17.90 14.88 1.39
CA ALA A 126 18.04 16.12 0.64
C ALA A 126 17.12 17.25 1.15
N TYR A 127 15.97 16.90 1.73
CA TYR A 127 15.07 17.86 2.39
C TYR A 127 15.59 18.34 3.75
N GLY A 128 16.59 17.66 4.32
CA GLY A 128 17.25 18.05 5.58
C GLY A 128 17.07 17.08 6.74
N ALA A 129 16.44 15.91 6.53
CA ALA A 129 16.36 14.89 7.56
C ALA A 129 17.73 14.23 7.78
N PRO A 130 18.21 14.08 9.02
CA PRO A 130 19.50 13.42 9.29
C PRO A 130 19.52 12.00 8.74
N ALA A 131 20.58 11.63 8.01
CA ALA A 131 20.72 10.31 7.40
C ALA A 131 20.56 9.15 8.39
N SER A 132 21.04 9.32 9.63
CA SER A 132 20.87 8.34 10.71
C SER A 132 19.40 8.12 11.10
N ILE A 133 18.56 9.15 11.02
CA ILE A 133 17.12 9.05 11.29
C ILE A 133 16.41 8.48 10.07
N THR A 134 16.67 9.01 8.87
CA THR A 134 15.98 8.60 7.64
C THR A 134 16.23 7.13 7.29
N SER A 135 17.47 6.67 7.43
CA SER A 135 17.87 5.28 7.14
C SER A 135 17.22 4.25 8.07
N PHE A 136 16.71 4.66 9.23
CA PHE A 136 15.98 3.81 10.16
C PHE A 136 14.46 3.99 10.06
N VAL A 137 13.97 5.23 10.13
CA VAL A 137 12.53 5.53 10.24
C VAL A 137 11.79 5.19 8.95
N VAL A 138 12.34 5.52 7.77
CA VAL A 138 11.66 5.27 6.50
C VAL A 138 11.50 3.77 6.23
N PRO A 139 12.55 2.93 6.38
CA PRO A 139 12.43 1.49 6.19
C PRO A 139 11.60 0.78 7.26
N THR A 140 11.72 1.18 8.53
CA THR A 140 10.84 0.66 9.58
C THR A 140 9.38 1.04 9.31
N GLY A 141 9.13 2.27 8.87
CA GLY A 141 7.80 2.74 8.48
C GLY A 141 7.22 1.97 7.29
N TYR A 142 8.04 1.64 6.28
CA TYR A 142 7.61 0.81 5.16
C TYR A 142 7.08 -0.56 5.63
N SER A 143 7.77 -1.22 6.57
CA SER A 143 7.36 -2.55 7.04
C SER A 143 6.24 -2.51 8.08
N PHE A 144 6.29 -1.55 9.00
CA PHE A 144 5.40 -1.50 10.15
C PHE A 144 4.25 -0.51 10.00
N ASN A 145 4.22 0.36 8.99
CA ASN A 145 3.19 1.38 8.84
C ASN A 145 2.35 1.22 7.56
N LEU A 146 1.69 0.08 7.44
CA LEU A 146 0.80 -0.27 6.33
C LEU A 146 -0.63 0.25 6.53
N ASP A 147 -0.76 1.56 6.73
CA ASP A 147 -2.04 2.22 7.03
C ASP A 147 -3.06 2.06 5.90
N GLY A 148 -2.61 2.24 4.65
CA GLY A 148 -3.47 2.08 3.47
C GLY A 148 -4.05 0.67 3.35
N SER A 149 -3.23 -0.36 3.58
CA SER A 149 -3.68 -1.76 3.58
C SER A 149 -4.68 -2.02 4.72
N THR A 150 -4.38 -1.52 5.92
CA THR A 150 -5.25 -1.71 7.10
C THR A 150 -6.61 -1.03 6.91
N LEU A 151 -6.63 0.19 6.35
CA LEU A 151 -7.85 0.91 5.98
C LEU A 151 -8.67 0.13 4.95
N TYR A 152 -8.03 -0.30 3.86
CA TYR A 152 -8.69 -1.10 2.82
C TYR A 152 -9.28 -2.39 3.40
N GLN A 153 -8.49 -3.16 4.15
CA GLN A 153 -8.93 -4.44 4.71
C GLN A 153 -10.11 -4.26 5.67
N SER A 154 -10.10 -3.21 6.48
CA SER A 154 -11.19 -2.93 7.44
C SER A 154 -12.48 -2.60 6.71
N ILE A 155 -12.41 -1.71 5.70
CA ILE A 155 -13.56 -1.33 4.88
C ILE A 155 -14.06 -2.55 4.08
N ALA A 156 -13.16 -3.32 3.47
CA ALA A 156 -13.48 -4.50 2.69
C ALA A 156 -14.18 -5.58 3.55
N ALA A 157 -13.73 -5.79 4.78
CA ALA A 157 -14.35 -6.79 5.66
C ALA A 157 -15.77 -6.40 6.07
N ILE A 158 -15.99 -5.14 6.44
CA ILE A 158 -17.33 -4.62 6.75
C ILE A 158 -18.22 -4.65 5.50
N PHE A 159 -17.68 -4.28 4.34
CA PHE A 159 -18.39 -4.36 3.06
C PHE A 159 -18.85 -5.79 2.75
N ILE A 160 -17.98 -6.79 2.94
CA ILE A 160 -18.35 -8.19 2.74
C ILE A 160 -19.44 -8.60 3.74
N ALA A 161 -19.31 -8.24 5.03
CA ALA A 161 -20.36 -8.53 6.01
C ALA A 161 -21.72 -7.97 5.57
N GLN A 162 -21.76 -6.71 5.13
CA GLN A 162 -22.96 -6.07 4.60
C GLN A 162 -23.49 -6.74 3.32
N LEU A 163 -22.60 -7.21 2.44
CA LEU A 163 -22.97 -7.92 1.21
C LEU A 163 -23.74 -9.22 1.51
N TYR A 164 -23.36 -9.92 2.59
CA TYR A 164 -24.02 -11.15 3.04
C TYR A 164 -25.16 -10.91 4.04
N GLY A 165 -25.49 -9.65 4.35
CA GLY A 165 -26.52 -9.30 5.33
C GLY A 165 -26.14 -9.71 6.76
N ILE A 166 -24.84 -9.76 7.07
CA ILE A 166 -24.31 -10.04 8.40
C ILE A 166 -24.18 -8.71 9.14
N ASP A 167 -25.04 -8.50 10.13
CA ASP A 167 -24.94 -7.36 11.03
C ASP A 167 -23.83 -7.60 12.06
N LEU A 168 -22.74 -6.84 11.93
CA LEU A 168 -21.69 -6.81 12.93
C LEU A 168 -22.09 -5.87 14.06
N SER A 169 -22.04 -6.35 15.29
CA SER A 169 -22.12 -5.48 16.45
C SER A 169 -20.89 -4.56 16.52
N LEU A 170 -21.04 -3.39 17.15
CA LEU A 170 -19.93 -2.45 17.36
C LEU A 170 -18.72 -3.12 18.03
N TRP A 171 -18.95 -4.11 18.90
CA TRP A 171 -17.88 -4.87 19.54
C TRP A 171 -17.12 -5.78 18.56
N GLN A 172 -17.82 -6.42 17.64
CA GLN A 172 -17.20 -7.21 16.58
C GLN A 172 -16.43 -6.32 15.60
N GLU A 173 -16.94 -5.14 15.27
CA GLU A 173 -16.23 -4.15 14.44
C GLU A 173 -14.92 -3.70 15.10
N ILE A 174 -14.95 -3.39 16.40
CA ILE A 174 -13.74 -3.02 17.16
C ILE A 174 -12.71 -4.16 17.15
N ILE A 175 -13.14 -5.39 17.47
CA ILE A 175 -12.25 -6.56 17.47
C ILE A 175 -11.66 -6.81 16.08
N LEU A 176 -12.48 -6.67 15.03
CA LEU A 176 -12.05 -6.82 13.65
C LEU A 176 -10.96 -5.82 13.29
N VAL A 177 -11.17 -4.53 13.58
CA VAL A 177 -10.18 -3.48 13.31
C VAL A 177 -8.90 -3.72 14.11
N LEU A 178 -8.99 -4.06 15.39
CA LEU A 178 -7.83 -4.36 16.22
C LEU A 178 -7.03 -5.56 15.69
N THR A 179 -7.74 -6.61 15.24
CA THR A 179 -7.11 -7.79 14.64
C THR A 179 -6.37 -7.43 13.36
N LEU A 180 -7.00 -6.62 12.49
CA LEU A 180 -6.38 -6.11 11.26
C LEU A 180 -5.17 -5.22 11.54
N MET A 181 -5.23 -4.37 12.58
CA MET A 181 -4.10 -3.51 12.97
C MET A 181 -2.89 -4.31 13.44
N VAL A 182 -3.10 -5.42 14.16
CA VAL A 182 -2.02 -6.30 14.62
C VAL A 182 -1.47 -7.13 13.47
N THR A 183 -2.36 -7.75 12.69
CA THR A 183 -1.95 -8.63 11.58
C THR A 183 -1.32 -7.88 10.41
N SER A 184 -1.65 -6.60 10.21
CA SER A 184 -1.07 -5.80 9.13
C SER A 184 0.43 -5.60 9.27
N LYS A 185 0.98 -5.64 10.51
CA LYS A 185 2.43 -5.54 10.75
C LYS A 185 3.21 -6.74 10.17
N GLY A 186 2.53 -7.83 9.85
CA GLY A 186 3.11 -9.02 9.21
C GLY A 186 3.01 -9.04 7.68
N ILE A 187 2.42 -8.02 7.03
CA ILE A 187 2.16 -8.01 5.58
C ILE A 187 3.39 -7.60 4.75
N ALA A 188 4.35 -6.89 5.34
CA ALA A 188 5.44 -6.25 4.61
C ALA A 188 6.27 -7.21 3.73
N GLY A 189 6.57 -6.79 2.50
CA GLY A 189 7.56 -7.43 1.64
C GLY A 189 7.06 -8.55 0.71
N VAL A 190 5.77 -8.90 0.73
CA VAL A 190 5.24 -9.99 -0.13
C VAL A 190 3.90 -9.58 -0.76
N PRO A 191 3.83 -9.41 -2.10
CA PRO A 191 2.59 -9.18 -2.82
C PRO A 191 1.57 -10.29 -2.54
N GLY A 192 0.31 -9.91 -2.31
CA GLY A 192 -0.79 -10.87 -2.07
C GLY A 192 -1.00 -11.27 -0.61
N VAL A 193 -0.08 -10.97 0.32
CA VAL A 193 -0.29 -11.27 1.76
C VAL A 193 -1.47 -10.47 2.34
N SER A 194 -1.80 -9.32 1.76
CA SER A 194 -3.00 -8.56 2.11
C SER A 194 -4.30 -9.39 1.98
N PHE A 195 -4.41 -10.21 0.92
CA PHE A 195 -5.56 -11.09 0.73
C PHE A 195 -5.57 -12.25 1.73
N VAL A 196 -4.40 -12.80 2.07
CA VAL A 196 -4.26 -13.87 3.07
C VAL A 196 -4.67 -13.39 4.46
N VAL A 197 -4.23 -12.19 4.85
CA VAL A 197 -4.59 -11.57 6.14
C VAL A 197 -6.08 -11.27 6.20
N LEU A 198 -6.66 -10.73 5.11
CA LEU A 198 -8.09 -10.49 5.05
C LEU A 198 -8.87 -11.81 5.18
N LEU A 199 -8.50 -12.85 4.43
CA LEU A 199 -9.12 -14.17 4.49
C LEU A 199 -9.08 -14.77 5.89
N ALA A 200 -7.92 -14.72 6.56
CA ALA A 200 -7.77 -15.20 7.93
C ALA A 200 -8.66 -14.42 8.92
N THR A 201 -8.80 -13.11 8.72
CA THR A 201 -9.62 -12.24 9.58
C THR A 201 -11.10 -12.48 9.35
N LEU A 202 -11.56 -12.61 8.10
CA LEU A 202 -12.97 -12.91 7.81
C LEU A 202 -13.39 -14.24 8.44
N GLY A 203 -12.54 -15.26 8.34
CA GLY A 203 -12.78 -16.56 8.96
C GLY A 203 -12.90 -16.49 10.50
N SER A 204 -12.16 -15.58 11.16
CA SER A 204 -12.21 -15.46 12.63
C SER A 204 -13.47 -14.77 13.14
N VAL A 205 -14.11 -13.93 12.33
CA VAL A 205 -15.37 -13.24 12.67
C VAL A 205 -16.61 -13.87 12.06
N GLY A 206 -16.47 -15.02 11.38
CA GLY A 206 -17.58 -15.79 10.80
C GLY A 206 -18.14 -15.22 9.50
N ILE A 207 -17.35 -14.42 8.77
CA ILE A 207 -17.74 -13.87 7.47
C ILE A 207 -17.37 -14.88 6.35
N PRO A 208 -18.28 -15.17 5.40
CA PRO A 208 -18.02 -16.07 4.27
C PRO A 208 -16.82 -15.64 3.43
N LEU A 209 -15.93 -16.60 3.15
CA LEU A 209 -14.68 -16.35 2.41
C LEU A 209 -14.93 -16.12 0.91
N GLU A 210 -16.08 -16.57 0.40
CA GLU A 210 -16.52 -16.37 -0.98
C GLU A 210 -16.67 -14.88 -1.32
N GLY A 211 -16.93 -14.04 -0.31
CA GLY A 211 -16.98 -12.58 -0.46
C GLY A 211 -15.65 -11.96 -0.88
N LEU A 212 -14.53 -12.62 -0.62
CA LEU A 212 -13.21 -12.19 -1.07
C LEU A 212 -13.11 -12.24 -2.60
N ALA A 213 -13.72 -13.24 -3.24
CA ALA A 213 -13.76 -13.36 -4.70
C ALA A 213 -14.58 -12.24 -5.36
N PHE A 214 -15.57 -11.71 -4.64
CA PHE A 214 -16.38 -10.59 -5.12
C PHE A 214 -15.57 -9.30 -5.27
N ILE A 215 -14.69 -9.02 -4.32
CA ILE A 215 -13.84 -7.81 -4.32
C ILE A 215 -12.50 -8.01 -5.03
N ALA A 216 -12.09 -9.24 -5.34
CA ALA A 216 -10.80 -9.53 -5.98
C ALA A 216 -10.60 -8.85 -7.35
N GLY A 217 -11.69 -8.42 -7.99
CA GLY A 217 -11.65 -7.74 -9.28
C GLY A 217 -11.53 -6.22 -9.25
N VAL A 218 -11.38 -5.61 -8.06
CA VAL A 218 -11.31 -4.15 -7.88
C VAL A 218 -10.31 -3.72 -6.81
#